data_AF-A0A7C6BJJ6-F1
#
_entry.id   AF-A0A7C6BJJ6-F1
#
_cell.length_a   1.000
_cell.length_b   1.000
_cell.length_c   1.000
_cell.angle_alpha   90.00
_cell.angle_beta   90.00
_cell.angle_gamma   90.00
#
_symmetry.space_group_name_H-M   'P 1'
#
loop_
_entity.id
_entity.type
_entity.pdbx_description
1 polymer ?
#
loop_
_entity_poly.entity_id
_entity_poly.type
_entity_poly.pdbx_seq_one_letter_code
_entity_poly.pdbx_strand_id
1 'polypeptide(L)' 'TPKLADLILMVPASVYRGGLNTVPSIQPMGCLFEQSLYIVFDLMVLILADKMKVSREDMEKRHRNVE' A
#
# COMPACT_ATOMS: atom_id res chain seq x y z
N THR A 1 18.38 5.74 0.15
CA THR A 1 18.22 4.86 1.35
C THR A 1 17.11 5.43 2.21
N PRO A 2 16.37 4.60 2.99
CA PRO A 2 15.38 5.08 3.96
C PRO A 2 15.91 6.18 4.90
N LYS A 3 17.23 6.29 5.05
CA LYS A 3 17.94 7.33 5.80
C LYS A 3 17.63 8.79 5.39
N LEU A 4 17.06 9.02 4.21
CA LEU A 4 16.67 10.36 3.75
C LEU A 4 15.16 10.64 3.93
N ALA A 5 14.38 9.66 4.38
CA ALA A 5 12.94 9.83 4.57
C ALA A 5 12.65 10.40 5.96
N ASP A 6 11.78 11.40 6.03
CA ASP A 6 11.27 11.95 7.30
C ASP A 6 10.32 10.96 8.02
N LEU A 7 9.66 10.09 7.24
CA LEU A 7 8.70 9.10 7.71
C LEU A 7 8.94 7.76 7.05
N ILE A 8 8.84 6.68 7.83
CA ILE A 8 9.00 5.31 7.36
C ILE A 8 7.79 4.50 7.83
N LEU A 9 7.00 3.99 6.89
CA LEU A 9 5.99 2.96 7.14
C LEU A 9 6.59 1.59 6.82
N MET A 10 6.84 0.79 7.86
CA MET A 10 7.39 -0.55 7.69
C MET A 10 6.26 -1.54 7.38
N VAL A 11 6.37 -2.24 6.25
CA VAL A 11 5.41 -3.27 5.81
C VAL A 11 6.03 -4.64 6.07
N PRO A 12 5.46 -5.48 6.96
CA PRO A 12 6.06 -6.75 7.38
C PRO A 12 5.84 -7.88 6.37
N ALA A 13 6.19 -7.64 5.12
CA ALA A 13 6.02 -8.60 4.03
C ALA A 13 7.37 -9.11 3.50
N SER A 14 7.45 -10.42 3.22
CA SER A 14 8.67 -11.04 2.71
C SER A 14 9.04 -10.47 1.34
N VAL A 15 10.33 -10.18 1.16
CA VAL A 15 10.94 -9.80 -0.12
C VAL A 15 12.05 -10.76 -0.50
N TYR A 16 12.47 -10.76 -1.76
CA TYR A 16 13.62 -11.54 -2.19
C TYR A 16 14.87 -11.12 -1.39
N ARG A 17 15.49 -12.08 -0.68
CA ARG A 17 16.61 -11.86 0.24
C ARG A 17 16.30 -10.86 1.38
N GLY A 18 15.03 -10.82 1.82
CA GLY A 18 14.58 -9.99 2.94
C GLY A 18 15.17 -10.38 4.29
N GLY A 19 15.18 -9.43 5.22
CA GLY A 19 15.68 -9.62 6.59
C GLY A 19 14.66 -10.27 7.54
N LEU A 20 15.04 -10.40 8.81
CA LEU A 20 14.32 -11.18 9.83
C LEU A 20 12.97 -10.59 10.29
N ASN A 21 12.65 -9.34 9.92
CA ASN A 21 11.43 -8.66 10.36
C ASN A 21 10.31 -8.73 9.31
N THR A 22 10.11 -9.88 8.68
CA THR A 22 9.05 -10.06 7.66
C THR A 22 8.21 -11.29 7.96
N VAL A 23 6.93 -11.27 7.58
CA VAL A 23 6.08 -12.45 7.63
C VAL A 23 6.54 -13.45 6.55
N PRO A 24 6.81 -14.73 6.89
CA PRO A 24 7.19 -15.75 5.92
C PRO A 24 6.10 -15.97 4.86
N SER A 25 6.51 -16.28 3.64
CA SER A 25 5.60 -16.53 2.52
C SER A 25 6.07 -17.68 1.66
N ILE A 26 5.12 -18.48 1.18
CA ILE A 26 5.34 -19.46 0.11
C ILE A 26 5.34 -18.82 -1.28
N GLN A 27 4.94 -17.54 -1.36
CA GLN A 27 4.87 -16.82 -2.62
C GLN A 27 6.28 -16.52 -3.14
N PRO A 28 6.50 -16.54 -4.46
CA PRO A 28 7.82 -16.34 -5.03
C PRO A 28 8.33 -14.91 -4.81
N MET A 29 9.64 -14.78 -4.62
CA MET A 29 10.37 -13.50 -4.65
C MET A 29 9.77 -12.42 -3.73
N GLY A 30 9.31 -11.30 -4.30
CA GLY A 30 8.74 -10.15 -3.59
C GLY A 30 7.22 -10.07 -3.67
N CYS A 31 6.53 -11.11 -4.15
CA CYS A 31 5.09 -11.04 -4.42
C CYS A 31 4.27 -10.65 -3.18
N LEU A 32 4.60 -11.17 -1.99
CA LEU A 32 3.88 -10.78 -0.78
C LEU A 32 4.05 -9.29 -0.47
N PHE A 33 5.23 -8.74 -0.68
CA PHE A 33 5.48 -7.31 -0.49
C PHE A 33 4.69 -6.46 -1.48
N GLU A 34 4.71 -6.81 -2.76
CA GLU A 34 3.96 -6.10 -3.80
C GLU A 34 2.45 -6.13 -3.53
N GLN A 35 1.89 -7.29 -3.19
CA GLN A 35 0.48 -7.43 -2.81
C GLN A 35 0.14 -6.61 -1.57
N SER A 36 1.02 -6.63 -0.57
CA SER A 36 0.83 -5.85 0.66
C SER A 36 0.86 -4.35 0.38
N LEU A 37 1.69 -3.87 -0.56
CA LEU A 37 1.69 -2.46 -0.96
C LEU A 37 0.36 -2.02 -1.57
N TYR A 38 -0.26 -2.83 -2.43
CA TYR A 38 -1.59 -2.52 -2.97
C TYR A 38 -2.63 -2.35 -1.86
N ILE A 39 -2.68 -3.31 -0.93
CA ILE A 39 -3.61 -3.24 0.21
C ILE A 39 -3.33 -2.00 1.07
N VAL A 40 -2.06 -1.68 1.35
CA VAL A 40 -1.68 -0.49 2.12
C VAL A 40 -2.16 0.79 1.41
N PHE A 41 -1.95 0.91 0.10
CA PHE A 41 -2.41 2.08 -0.65
C PHE A 41 -3.93 2.19 -0.69
N ASP A 42 -4.65 1.09 -0.88
CA ASP A 42 -6.11 1.08 -0.83
C ASP A 42 -6.62 1.55 0.53
N LEU A 43 -6.03 1.05 1.63
CA LEU A 43 -6.35 1.50 2.98
C LEU A 43 -6.04 2.98 3.18
N MET A 44 -4.91 3.48 2.67
CA MET A 44 -4.59 4.91 2.74
C MET A 44 -5.63 5.76 2.02
N VAL A 45 -6.11 5.33 0.86
CA VAL A 45 -7.19 6.00 0.10
C VAL A 45 -8.49 5.99 0.88
N LEU A 46 -8.87 4.86 1.49
CA LEU A 46 -10.09 4.77 2.30
C LEU A 46 -10.02 5.70 3.53
N ILE A 47 -8.89 5.71 4.25
CA ILE A 47 -8.66 6.61 5.39
C ILE A 47 -8.70 8.07 4.94
N LEU A 48 -8.12 8.39 3.78
CA LEU A 48 -8.13 9.75 3.26
C LEU A 48 -9.54 10.19 2.86
N ALA A 49 -10.30 9.32 2.20
CA ALA A 49 -11.68 9.60 1.82
C ALA A 49 -12.56 9.90 3.04
N ASP A 50 -12.43 9.10 4.11
CA ASP A 50 -13.12 9.32 5.38
C ASP A 50 -12.72 10.67 6.02
N LYS A 51 -11.41 10.94 6.14
CA LYS A 51 -10.89 12.19 6.69
C LYS A 51 -11.34 13.43 5.91
N MET A 52 -11.45 13.31 4.59
CA MET A 52 -11.89 14.38 3.70
C MET A 52 -13.41 14.45 3.56
N LYS A 53 -14.17 13.52 4.18
CA LYS A 53 -15.62 13.38 4.05
C LYS A 53 -16.08 13.29 2.59
N VAL A 54 -15.30 12.61 1.76
CA VAL A 54 -15.58 12.41 0.36
C VAL A 54 -16.56 11.24 0.21
N SER A 55 -17.71 11.48 -0.44
CA SER A 55 -18.64 10.42 -0.76
C SER A 55 -18.15 9.59 -1.96
N ARG A 56 -18.66 8.36 -2.08
CA ARG A 56 -18.41 7.52 -3.25
C ARG A 56 -18.84 8.21 -4.55
N GLU A 57 -19.99 8.88 -4.53
CA GLU A 57 -20.54 9.59 -5.68
C GLU A 57 -19.62 10.75 -6.11
N ASP A 58 -18.98 11.43 -5.16
CA ASP A 58 -17.97 12.46 -5.46
C ASP A 58 -16.67 11.89 -6.01
N MET A 59 -16.30 10.65 -5.64
CA MET A 59 -15.15 9.96 -6.24
C MET A 59 -15.46 9.56 -7.68
N GLU A 60 -16.64 9.00 -7.93
CA GLU A 60 -17.10 8.58 -9.26
C GLU A 60 -17.12 9.75 -10.24
N LYS A 61 -17.58 10.94 -9.82
CA LYS A 61 -17.52 12.17 -10.66
C LYS A 61 -16.11 12.58 -11.08
N ARG A 62 -15.09 12.21 -10.28
CA ARG A 62 -13.67 12.48 -10.57
C ARG A 62 -12.98 11.29 -11.22
N HIS A 63 -13.65 10.14 -11.30
CA HIS A 63 -13.14 8.98 -12.01
C HIS A 63 -13.05 9.33 -13.49
N ARG A 64 -11.84 9.23 -14.04
CA ARG A 64 -11.63 9.37 -15.47
C ARG A 64 -11.53 7.97 -16.03
N ASN A 65 -12.37 7.63 -17.00
CA ASN A 65 -12.21 6.40 -17.77
C ASN A 65 -10.96 6.59 -18.64
N VAL A 66 -9.84 6.05 -18.19
CA VAL A 66 -8.57 5.97 -18.94
C VAL A 66 -8.36 4.55 -19.48
N GLU A 67 -9.45 3.78 -19.52
CA GLU A 67 -9.57 2.47 -20.16
C GLU A 67 -9.84 2.59 -21.66
#